data_AF-A0A7S3HVQ2-F1
#
_entry.id   AF-A0A7S3HVQ2-F1
#
_cell.length_a   1.000
_cell.length_b   1.000
_cell.length_c   1.000
_cell.angle_alpha   90.00
_cell.angle_beta   90.00
_cell.angle_gamma   90.00
#
_symmetry.space_group_name_H-M   'P 1'
#
loop_
_entity.id
_entity.type
_entity.pdbx_description
1 polymer ?
#
loop_
_entity_poly.entity_id
_entity_poly.type
_entity_poly.pdbx_seq_one_letter_code
_entity_poly.pdbx_strand_id
1 'polypeptide(L)'
;STLSARRPVHANGGLFVLDCIASGTLWVDMKEMGIDALITAPQKGWTGPACAGIVMLSEDGLEATRRTSGTSLCCNLGKWLSVMDAYKSGGFAYHTTMPTDALVVARDAMVLTKQFGFERARAAALALGAR
;
A
#
# COMPACT_ATOMS: atom_id res chain seq x y z
N SER A 1 0.61 -9.09 20.10
CA SER A 1 1.41 -7.97 20.65
C SER A 1 1.19 -6.64 19.93
N THR A 2 0.44 -6.58 18.82
CA THR A 2 0.25 -5.37 17.99
C THR A 2 -0.92 -4.45 18.39
N LEU A 3 -1.81 -4.88 19.30
CA LEU A 3 -2.90 -4.04 19.84
C LEU A 3 -2.43 -2.86 20.73
N SER A 4 -1.12 -2.75 21.01
CA SER A 4 -0.57 -1.75 21.92
C SER A 4 -0.31 -0.39 21.28
N ALA A 5 0.01 -0.32 19.99
CA ALA A 5 0.41 0.93 19.33
C ALA A 5 -0.77 1.79 18.84
N ARG A 6 -1.92 1.16 18.57
CA ARG A 6 -3.14 1.81 18.05
C ARG A 6 -3.70 2.89 18.98
N ARG A 7 -3.90 2.54 20.27
CA ARG A 7 -4.61 3.41 21.23
C ARG A 7 -3.90 4.74 21.52
N PRO A 8 -2.58 4.78 21.75
CA PRO A 8 -1.90 6.04 22.05
C PRO A 8 -1.85 7.01 20.87
N VAL A 9 -1.65 6.51 19.64
CA VAL A 9 -1.46 7.38 18.47
C VAL A 9 -2.75 8.11 18.12
N HIS A 10 -3.86 7.38 17.97
CA HIS A 10 -5.15 7.97 17.65
C HIS A 10 -5.71 8.85 18.78
N ALA A 11 -5.48 8.49 20.05
CA ALA A 11 -5.92 9.29 21.20
C ALA A 11 -5.28 10.70 21.26
N ASN A 12 -4.13 10.89 20.59
CA ASN A 12 -3.45 12.17 20.50
C ASN A 12 -3.63 12.84 19.12
N GLY A 13 -4.58 12.36 18.29
CA GLY A 13 -4.83 12.87 16.94
C GLY A 13 -3.73 12.55 15.92
N GLY A 14 -2.86 11.58 16.22
CA GLY A 14 -1.84 11.09 15.29
C GLY A 14 -2.39 10.06 14.30
N LEU A 15 -1.57 9.73 13.29
CA LEU A 15 -1.85 8.68 12.30
C LEU A 15 -0.84 7.54 12.46
N PHE A 16 -1.30 6.30 12.31
CA PHE A 16 -0.43 5.13 12.31
C PHE A 16 -0.03 4.72 10.89
N VAL A 17 1.25 4.89 10.56
CA VAL A 17 1.84 4.49 9.28
C VAL A 17 2.63 3.20 9.46
N LEU A 18 2.36 2.19 8.63
CA LEU A 18 3.08 0.91 8.63
C LEU A 18 3.83 0.69 7.32
N ASP A 19 5.15 0.49 7.40
CA ASP A 19 5.98 0.04 6.28
C ASP A 19 5.92 -1.49 6.14
N CYS A 20 5.31 -1.95 5.06
CA CYS A 20 5.19 -3.34 4.64
C CYS A 20 5.95 -3.61 3.34
N ILE A 21 7.03 -2.87 3.04
CA ILE A 21 7.86 -3.16 1.87
C ILE A 21 8.48 -4.55 2.01
N ALA A 22 8.97 -4.90 3.21
CA ALA A 22 9.63 -6.19 3.49
C ALA A 22 8.75 -7.22 4.24
N SER A 23 7.43 -7.01 4.32
CA SER A 23 6.53 -7.95 5.03
C SER A 23 6.36 -9.29 4.31
N GLY A 24 6.76 -9.37 3.03
CA GLY A 24 6.52 -10.57 2.22
C GLY A 24 5.03 -10.84 2.06
N THR A 25 4.62 -12.09 2.29
CA THR A 25 3.21 -12.52 2.27
C THR A 25 2.58 -12.54 3.67
N LEU A 26 3.17 -11.84 4.64
CA LEU A 26 2.54 -11.57 5.93
C LEU A 26 1.51 -10.46 5.75
N TRP A 27 0.32 -10.84 5.30
CA TRP A 27 -0.79 -9.92 5.07
C TRP A 27 -1.26 -9.29 6.38
N VAL A 28 -1.65 -8.02 6.31
CA VAL A 28 -2.07 -7.23 7.47
C VAL A 28 -3.47 -6.68 7.20
N ASP A 29 -4.38 -6.83 8.16
CA ASP A 29 -5.67 -6.16 8.14
C ASP A 29 -5.51 -4.73 8.69
N MET A 30 -5.64 -3.73 7.81
CA MET A 30 -5.49 -2.32 8.20
C MET A 30 -6.54 -1.87 9.21
N LYS A 31 -7.77 -2.39 9.14
CA LYS A 31 -8.87 -1.98 10.03
C LYS A 31 -8.69 -2.57 11.41
N GLU A 32 -8.38 -3.86 11.49
CA GLU A 32 -8.11 -4.55 12.76
C GLU A 32 -6.94 -3.89 13.50
N MET A 33 -5.90 -3.53 12.74
CA MET A 33 -4.66 -2.96 13.27
C MET A 33 -4.71 -1.44 13.46
N GLY A 34 -5.74 -0.77 12.95
CA GLY A 34 -5.88 0.69 12.98
C GLY A 34 -4.78 1.42 12.20
N ILE A 35 -4.39 0.89 11.05
CA ILE A 35 -3.34 1.47 10.18
C ILE A 35 -3.99 2.50 9.25
N ASP A 36 -3.45 3.72 9.25
CA ASP A 36 -3.94 4.83 8.44
C ASP A 36 -3.25 4.92 7.09
N ALA A 37 -1.99 4.52 7.02
CA ALA A 37 -1.28 4.35 5.77
C ALA A 37 -0.41 3.09 5.82
N LEU A 38 -0.53 2.25 4.79
CA LEU A 38 0.32 1.08 4.59
C LEU A 38 1.15 1.28 3.33
N ILE A 39 2.47 1.19 3.46
CA ILE A 39 3.42 1.36 2.34
C ILE A 39 3.95 -0.01 1.91
N THR A 40 3.93 -0.30 0.62
CA THR A 40 4.54 -1.52 0.06
C THR A 40 5.14 -1.24 -1.32
N ALA A 41 5.78 -2.25 -1.92
CA ALA A 41 6.40 -2.14 -3.24
C ALA A 41 6.29 -3.46 -4.03
N PRO A 42 6.20 -3.43 -5.36
CA PRO A 42 6.00 -4.65 -6.14
C PRO A 42 7.19 -5.65 -6.07
N GLN A 43 8.42 -5.16 -5.94
CA GLN A 43 9.64 -5.96 -6.08
C GLN A 43 10.06 -6.82 -4.89
N LYS A 44 9.22 -6.92 -3.86
CA LYS A 44 9.47 -7.81 -2.71
C LYS A 44 8.39 -8.88 -2.61
N GLY A 45 7.46 -8.76 -1.66
CA GLY A 45 6.44 -9.77 -1.38
C GLY A 45 5.52 -10.09 -2.57
N TRP A 46 5.40 -9.18 -3.53
CA TRP A 46 4.54 -9.33 -4.71
C TRP A 46 5.23 -9.97 -5.92
N THR A 47 6.55 -10.17 -5.89
CA THR A 47 7.32 -10.76 -7.01
C THR A 47 7.13 -10.00 -8.34
N GLY A 48 6.94 -8.68 -8.29
CA GLY A 48 6.83 -7.79 -9.45
C GLY A 48 8.13 -7.01 -9.74
N PRO A 49 8.15 -6.15 -10.77
CA PRO A 49 9.30 -5.28 -11.05
C PRO A 49 9.40 -4.08 -10.09
N ALA A 50 10.60 -3.57 -9.87
CA ALA A 50 10.78 -2.33 -9.11
C ALA A 50 10.33 -1.13 -9.95
N CYS A 51 9.14 -0.60 -9.67
CA CYS A 51 8.56 0.49 -10.47
C CYS A 51 7.80 1.56 -9.70
N ALA A 52 7.24 1.25 -8.53
CA ALA A 52 6.42 2.21 -7.79
C ALA A 52 6.47 1.96 -6.27
N GLY A 53 6.28 3.03 -5.51
CA GLY A 53 5.81 2.93 -4.13
C GLY A 53 4.28 2.86 -4.12
N ILE A 54 3.72 1.93 -3.36
CA ILE A 54 2.28 1.73 -3.25
C ILE A 54 1.87 2.14 -1.84
N VAL A 55 0.87 3.02 -1.74
CA VAL A 55 0.33 3.48 -0.46
C VAL A 55 -1.16 3.18 -0.42
N MET A 56 -1.58 2.36 0.53
CA MET A 56 -2.98 2.15 0.87
C MET A 56 -3.35 3.04 2.05
N LEU A 57 -4.53 3.65 2.02
CA LEU A 57 -5.00 4.58 3.05
C LEU A 57 -6.28 4.09 3.71
N SER A 58 -6.40 4.31 5.02
CA SER A 58 -7.69 4.28 5.72
C SER A 58 -8.54 5.50 5.34
N GLU A 59 -9.75 5.60 5.89
CA GLU A 59 -10.57 6.81 5.78
C GLU A 59 -9.87 8.03 6.41
N ASP A 60 -9.33 7.88 7.62
CA ASP A 60 -8.60 8.93 8.33
C ASP A 60 -7.31 9.33 7.60
N GLY A 61 -6.57 8.34 7.08
CA GLY A 61 -5.37 8.58 6.28
C GLY A 61 -5.68 9.31 4.96
N LEU A 62 -6.82 9.00 4.34
CA LEU A 62 -7.30 9.69 3.15
C LEU A 62 -7.68 11.15 3.47
N GLU A 63 -8.45 11.38 4.54
CA GLU A 63 -8.84 12.73 4.97
C GLU A 63 -7.62 13.59 5.27
N ALA A 64 -6.69 13.06 6.08
CA ALA A 64 -5.46 13.76 6.43
C ALA A 64 -4.63 14.11 5.19
N THR A 65 -4.50 13.18 4.24
CA THR A 65 -3.79 13.43 2.99
C THR A 65 -4.46 14.55 2.19
N ARG A 66 -5.79 14.57 2.08
CA ARG A 66 -6.52 15.60 1.32
C ARG A 66 -6.48 16.97 1.98
N ARG A 67 -6.41 17.04 3.31
CA ARG A 67 -6.28 18.31 4.06
C ARG A 67 -4.87 18.90 4.02
N THR A 68 -3.86 18.10 3.64
CA THR A 68 -2.46 18.51 3.69
C THR A 68 -1.95 18.91 2.31
N SER A 69 -1.11 19.94 2.23
CA SER A 69 -0.43 20.33 0.99
C SER A 69 0.98 19.75 0.95
N GLY A 70 1.24 18.88 -0.03
CA GLY A 70 2.57 18.34 -0.29
C GLY A 70 3.50 19.39 -0.92
N THR A 71 4.76 19.44 -0.47
CA THR A 71 5.78 20.38 -0.97
C THR A 71 6.69 19.79 -2.05
N SER A 72 6.70 18.46 -2.22
CA SER A 72 7.44 17.76 -3.27
C SER A 72 6.61 17.66 -4.54
N LEU A 73 7.19 17.88 -5.72
CA LEU A 73 6.51 17.60 -6.99
C LEU A 73 6.24 16.10 -7.15
N CYS A 74 7.28 15.27 -7.00
CA CYS A 74 7.22 13.84 -7.29
C CYS A 74 6.48 13.04 -6.22
N CYS A 75 6.65 13.37 -4.94
CA CYS A 75 6.08 12.64 -3.81
C CYS A 75 4.81 13.30 -3.24
N ASN A 76 4.08 14.08 -4.05
CA ASN A 76 2.82 14.69 -3.61
C ASN A 76 1.68 13.66 -3.58
N LEU A 77 1.44 13.04 -2.43
CA LEU A 77 0.40 12.02 -2.29
C LEU A 77 -1.01 12.58 -2.59
N GLY A 78 -1.30 13.82 -2.22
CA GLY A 78 -2.58 14.48 -2.54
C GLY A 78 -2.81 14.61 -4.05
N LYS A 79 -1.77 14.96 -4.81
CA LYS A 79 -1.84 15.04 -6.27
C LYS A 79 -1.97 13.65 -6.90
N TRP A 80 -1.25 12.65 -6.40
CA TRP A 80 -1.39 11.26 -6.85
C TRP A 80 -2.78 10.70 -6.55
N LEU A 81 -3.40 11.05 -5.41
CA LEU A 81 -4.79 10.71 -5.13
C LEU A 81 -5.74 11.29 -6.17
N SER A 82 -5.56 12.54 -6.59
CA SER A 82 -6.37 13.12 -7.68
C SER A 82 -6.22 12.34 -8.99
N VAL A 83 -5.01 11.84 -9.30
CA VAL A 83 -4.80 10.98 -10.47
C VAL A 83 -5.52 9.64 -10.31
N MET A 84 -5.42 9.00 -9.14
CA MET A 84 -6.11 7.73 -8.86
C MET A 84 -7.65 7.88 -8.86
N ASP A 85 -8.18 9.01 -8.37
CA ASP A 85 -9.61 9.32 -8.39
C ASP A 85 -10.14 9.37 -9.84
N ALA A 86 -9.40 10.00 -10.76
CA ALA A 86 -9.76 10.07 -12.18
C ALA A 86 -9.78 8.67 -12.85
N TYR A 87 -8.79 7.82 -12.55
CA TYR A 87 -8.80 6.44 -13.04
C TYR A 87 -9.96 5.63 -12.47
N LYS A 88 -10.28 5.79 -11.18
CA LYS A 88 -11.41 5.11 -10.55
C LYS A 88 -12.77 5.54 -11.12
N SER A 89 -12.89 6.78 -11.59
CA SER A 89 -14.11 7.27 -12.26
C SER A 89 -14.19 6.87 -13.74
N GLY A 90 -13.30 5.98 -14.22
CA GLY A 90 -13.26 5.52 -15.61
C GLY A 90 -12.59 6.51 -16.58
N GLY A 91 -11.98 7.57 -16.06
CA GLY A 91 -11.21 8.55 -16.83
C GLY A 91 -9.71 8.30 -16.76
N PHE A 92 -8.95 9.34 -17.05
CA PHE A 92 -7.50 9.39 -16.89
C PHE A 92 -7.07 10.78 -16.41
N ALA A 93 -5.90 10.86 -15.79
CA ALA A 93 -5.26 12.12 -15.45
C ALA A 93 -3.74 11.94 -15.50
N TYR A 94 -3.03 13.05 -15.68
CA TYR A 94 -1.57 13.07 -15.76
C TYR A 94 -0.99 13.99 -14.68
N HIS A 95 0.04 13.49 -13.98
CA HIS A 95 0.87 14.28 -13.07
C HIS A 95 2.33 14.20 -13.52
N THR A 96 2.85 12.98 -13.61
CA THR A 96 4.10 12.63 -14.29
C THR A 96 3.91 11.29 -15.00
N THR A 97 4.80 10.93 -15.93
CA THR A 97 4.72 9.66 -16.64
C THR A 97 4.80 8.49 -15.66
N MET A 98 3.79 7.63 -15.67
CA MET A 98 3.78 6.39 -14.90
C MET A 98 4.55 5.29 -15.65
N PRO A 99 5.22 4.36 -14.95
CA PRO A 99 5.90 3.22 -15.56
C PRO A 99 4.88 2.14 -15.96
N THR A 100 4.05 2.42 -16.96
CA THR A 100 2.85 1.66 -17.32
C THR A 100 3.13 0.18 -17.58
N ASP A 101 4.16 -0.15 -18.36
CA ASP A 101 4.48 -1.54 -18.70
C ASP A 101 4.87 -2.35 -17.45
N ALA A 102 5.69 -1.74 -16.58
CA ALA A 102 6.08 -2.37 -15.32
C ALA A 102 4.90 -2.50 -14.35
N LEU A 103 3.95 -1.56 -14.37
CA LEU A 103 2.72 -1.65 -13.57
C LEU A 103 1.78 -2.76 -14.06
N VAL A 104 1.72 -3.03 -15.36
CA VAL A 104 0.97 -4.18 -15.90
C VAL A 104 1.56 -5.49 -15.38
N VAL A 105 2.89 -5.65 -15.44
CA VAL A 105 3.57 -6.84 -14.90
C VAL A 105 3.35 -6.97 -13.38
N ALA A 106 3.42 -5.87 -12.64
CA ALA A 106 3.13 -5.86 -11.21
C ALA A 106 1.68 -6.31 -10.91
N ARG A 107 0.70 -5.81 -11.68
CA ARG A 107 -0.71 -6.22 -11.60
C ARG A 107 -0.86 -7.71 -11.84
N ASP A 108 -0.22 -8.25 -12.88
CA ASP A 108 -0.28 -9.67 -13.21
C ASP A 108 0.26 -10.55 -12.07
N ALA A 109 1.39 -10.16 -11.48
CA ALA A 109 1.96 -10.87 -10.32
C ALA A 109 1.02 -10.85 -9.09
N MET A 110 0.35 -9.73 -8.82
CA MET A 110 -0.66 -9.62 -7.75
C MET A 110 -1.88 -10.52 -8.03
N VAL A 111 -2.34 -10.57 -9.28
CA VAL A 111 -3.47 -11.43 -9.70
C VAL A 111 -3.09 -12.90 -9.57
N LEU A 112 -1.88 -13.29 -9.97
CA LEU A 112 -1.37 -14.66 -9.81
C LEU A 112 -1.30 -15.05 -8.32
N THR A 113 -0.80 -14.14 -7.47
CA THR A 113 -0.77 -14.35 -6.01
C THR A 113 -2.18 -14.55 -5.44
N LYS A 114 -3.15 -13.75 -5.92
CA LYS A 114 -4.56 -13.90 -5.55
C LYS A 114 -5.13 -15.25 -5.99
N GLN A 115 -4.83 -15.69 -7.22
CA GLN A 115 -5.27 -16.98 -7.76
C GLN A 115 -4.64 -18.17 -7.01
N PHE A 116 -3.38 -18.04 -6.59
CA PHE A 116 -2.72 -19.03 -5.73
C PHE A 116 -3.35 -19.11 -4.32
N GLY A 117 -3.87 -17.98 -3.85
CA GLY A 117 -4.53 -17.82 -2.55
C GLY A 117 -3.63 -17.16 -1.53
N PHE A 118 -4.09 -16.06 -0.91
CA PHE A 118 -3.30 -15.26 0.02
C PHE A 118 -2.85 -16.05 1.25
N GLU A 119 -3.74 -16.80 1.90
CA GLU A 119 -3.37 -17.62 3.06
C GLU A 119 -2.39 -18.74 2.69
N ARG A 120 -2.54 -19.31 1.48
CA ARG A 120 -1.60 -20.31 0.98
C ARG A 120 -0.21 -19.70 0.73
N ALA A 121 -0.16 -18.50 0.16
CA ALA A 121 1.08 -17.73 -0.03
C ALA A 121 1.76 -17.38 1.30
N ARG A 122 0.98 -17.02 2.32
CA ARG A 122 1.45 -16.76 3.69
C ARG A 122 2.04 -18.02 4.32
N ALA A 123 1.30 -19.13 4.28
CA ALA A 123 1.74 -20.41 4.84
C ALA A 123 3.03 -20.91 4.17
N ALA A 124 3.15 -20.77 2.84
CA ALA A 124 4.35 -21.13 2.11
C ALA A 124 5.58 -20.31 2.54
N ALA A 125 5.42 -19.00 2.73
CA ALA A 125 6.52 -18.15 3.20
C ALA A 125 6.95 -18.48 4.63
N LEU A 126 6.01 -18.74 5.54
CA LEU A 126 6.32 -19.16 6.91
C LEU A 126 7.05 -20.51 6.93
N ALA A 127 6.64 -21.46 6.10
CA ALA A 127 7.30 -22.76 6.00
C ALA A 127 8.74 -22.66 5.45
N LEU A 128 9.04 -21.67 4.61
CA LEU A 128 10.41 -21.40 4.16
C LEU A 128 11.27 -20.75 5.26
N GLY A 129 10.71 -19.82 6.03
CA GLY A 129 11.44 -19.14 7.12
C GLY A 129 11.65 -19.99 8.37
N ALA A 130 10.95 -21.12 8.50
CA ALA A 130 11.11 -22.08 9.59
C ALA A 130 12.14 -23.19 9.28
N ARG A 131 12.78 -23.15 8.11
CA ARG A 131 13.90 -24.02 7.73
C ARG A 131 15.22 -23.35 8.04
#